data_AF-A0A1Q7LCH8-F1
#
_entry.id   AF-A0A1Q7LCH8-F1
#
_cell.length_a   1.000
_cell.length_b   1.000
_cell.length_c   1.000
_cell.angle_alpha   90.00
_cell.angle_beta   90.00
_cell.angle_gamma   90.00
#
_symmetry.space_group_name_H-M   'P 1'
#
loop_
_entity.id
_entity.type
_entity.pdbx_description
1 polymer ?
#
loop_
_entity_poly.entity_id
_entity_poly.type
_entity_poly.pdbx_seq_one_letter_code
_entity_poly.pdbx_strand_id
1 'polypeptide(L)'
;MRSSVPVVLLTMVLSCASHHPPISVAASAKVQTQPFGHVFVVVEENENYADVIGNTKDMPYLNMLATRYGLATNYYANTHPSINNYFFLTTGRSGTKPPWIGDRSDEYPLDVKGENIPSILSTNGKTWKSYAENLPRAGYVDDDHFPYVKRHNPFAYFESVRQNRSQRDNIVPFDEFKLDLQRDTLPDYSFIVPNMYNDGHDNPATQQMASCGDHRALQDIDGWLMDNMSPLIESATFQRSGLLVIVFDEACEFGPKADWRYDPRKPGIKGGGQVAAVIVSSRTPSGTRSEVLYHHESILRLGLWALGVEQLPGPVASSPDMGAFFPPQR
;
A
#
# COMPACT_ATOMS: atom_id res chain seq x y z
N MET A 1 -11.51 -91.10 -49.37
CA MET A 1 -10.96 -90.96 -48.01
C MET A 1 -10.76 -89.47 -47.77
N ARG A 2 -11.57 -88.87 -46.87
CA ARG A 2 -11.68 -87.41 -46.70
C ARG A 2 -10.70 -86.93 -45.63
N SER A 3 -9.97 -85.85 -45.94
CA SER A 3 -9.02 -85.14 -45.09
C SER A 3 -9.75 -84.31 -44.01
N SER A 4 -9.22 -84.23 -42.80
CA SER A 4 -9.77 -83.44 -41.69
C SER A 4 -8.66 -82.61 -41.05
N VAL A 5 -8.83 -81.29 -41.07
CA VAL A 5 -7.95 -80.27 -40.47
C VAL A 5 -8.37 -80.06 -39.00
N PRO A 6 -7.46 -80.00 -38.02
CA PRO A 6 -7.82 -79.68 -36.64
C PRO A 6 -7.89 -78.17 -36.41
N VAL A 7 -8.97 -77.73 -35.76
CA VAL A 7 -9.19 -76.36 -35.27
C VAL A 7 -8.65 -76.25 -33.85
N VAL A 8 -7.82 -75.23 -33.59
CA VAL A 8 -7.34 -74.88 -32.25
C VAL A 8 -8.32 -73.87 -31.62
N LEU A 9 -8.90 -74.23 -30.48
CA LEU A 9 -9.77 -73.35 -29.69
C LEU A 9 -8.97 -72.71 -28.56
N LEU A 10 -8.87 -71.38 -28.55
CA LEU A 10 -8.21 -70.58 -27.52
C LEU A 10 -9.23 -70.21 -26.43
N THR A 11 -9.05 -70.71 -25.22
CA THR A 11 -9.89 -70.36 -24.05
C THR A 11 -9.38 -69.09 -23.38
N MET A 12 -10.15 -67.99 -23.48
CA MET A 12 -9.95 -66.78 -22.68
C MET A 12 -10.47 -66.99 -21.25
N VAL A 13 -9.64 -66.72 -20.25
CA VAL A 13 -10.03 -66.67 -18.84
C VAL A 13 -10.43 -65.22 -18.51
N LEU A 14 -11.71 -64.97 -18.24
CA LEU A 14 -12.19 -63.69 -17.72
C LEU A 14 -11.89 -63.60 -16.21
N SER A 15 -11.01 -62.67 -15.82
CA SER A 15 -10.80 -62.27 -14.44
C SER A 15 -11.71 -61.11 -14.08
N CYS A 16 -12.67 -61.32 -13.18
CA CYS A 16 -13.52 -60.25 -12.63
C CYS A 16 -12.71 -59.40 -11.64
N ALA A 17 -12.15 -58.28 -12.11
CA ALA A 17 -11.59 -57.24 -11.24
C ALA A 17 -12.69 -56.23 -10.86
N SER A 18 -13.07 -56.20 -9.59
CA SER A 18 -13.99 -55.22 -9.00
C SER A 18 -13.34 -53.83 -9.00
N HIS A 19 -13.69 -53.01 -9.99
CA HIS A 19 -13.33 -51.59 -10.05
C HIS A 19 -14.04 -50.83 -8.92
N HIS A 20 -13.31 -50.52 -7.86
CA HIS A 20 -13.73 -49.48 -6.93
C HIS A 20 -13.34 -48.14 -7.55
N PRO A 21 -14.28 -47.19 -7.72
CA PRO A 21 -13.93 -45.85 -8.15
C PRO A 21 -13.01 -45.22 -7.10
N PRO A 22 -11.97 -44.46 -7.50
CA PRO A 22 -11.15 -43.75 -6.54
C PRO A 22 -12.03 -42.77 -5.77
N ILE A 23 -11.97 -42.84 -4.44
CA ILE A 23 -12.59 -41.85 -3.55
C ILE A 23 -11.88 -40.52 -3.85
N SER A 24 -12.55 -39.64 -4.58
CA SER A 24 -12.12 -38.25 -4.74
C SER A 24 -12.30 -37.57 -3.39
N VAL A 25 -11.22 -37.44 -2.63
CA VAL A 25 -11.18 -36.54 -1.49
C VAL A 25 -11.20 -35.14 -2.08
N ALA A 26 -12.40 -34.55 -2.17
CA ALA A 26 -12.52 -33.13 -2.46
C ALA A 26 -11.73 -32.37 -1.40
N ALA A 27 -10.58 -31.82 -1.80
CA ALA A 27 -9.89 -30.83 -0.98
C ALA A 27 -10.92 -29.72 -0.73
N SER A 28 -11.34 -29.57 0.53
CA SER A 28 -12.09 -28.39 0.93
C SER A 28 -11.17 -27.21 0.67
N ALA A 29 -11.38 -26.51 -0.44
CA ALA A 29 -10.78 -25.22 -0.66
C ALA A 29 -11.20 -24.39 0.55
N LYS A 30 -10.25 -24.08 1.44
CA LYS A 30 -10.50 -23.07 2.46
C LYS A 30 -10.91 -21.84 1.66
N VAL A 31 -12.17 -21.46 1.76
CA VAL A 31 -12.62 -20.15 1.29
C VAL A 31 -11.81 -19.17 2.11
N GLN A 32 -10.73 -18.65 1.55
CA GLN A 32 -9.90 -17.64 2.17
C GLN A 32 -10.77 -16.38 2.17
N THR A 33 -11.53 -16.20 3.25
CA THR A 33 -12.36 -15.02 3.41
C THR A 33 -11.42 -13.83 3.46
N GLN A 34 -11.53 -12.99 2.43
CA GLN A 34 -10.76 -11.77 2.34
C GLN A 34 -11.03 -10.92 3.59
N PRO A 35 -9.99 -10.57 4.39
CA PRO A 35 -10.23 -9.79 5.60
C PRO A 35 -10.85 -8.43 5.28
N PHE A 36 -10.49 -7.81 4.16
CA PHE A 36 -11.02 -6.52 3.72
C PHE A 36 -11.47 -6.56 2.26
N GLY A 37 -12.43 -5.70 1.93
CA GLY A 37 -12.89 -5.50 0.55
C GLY A 37 -12.10 -4.42 -0.17
N HIS A 38 -11.64 -3.41 0.56
CA HIS A 38 -10.86 -2.30 0.01
C HIS A 38 -9.76 -1.86 0.99
N VAL A 39 -8.59 -1.57 0.45
CA VAL A 39 -7.44 -0.99 1.14
C VAL A 39 -7.13 0.37 0.54
N PHE A 40 -6.99 1.38 1.38
CA PHE A 40 -6.64 2.75 1.02
C PHE A 40 -5.35 3.10 1.75
N VAL A 41 -4.37 3.62 1.02
CA VAL A 41 -3.11 4.14 1.59
C VAL A 41 -2.99 5.59 1.17
N VAL A 42 -3.08 6.50 2.13
CA VAL A 42 -2.80 7.93 1.95
C VAL A 42 -1.39 8.20 2.46
N VAL A 43 -0.58 8.89 1.66
CA VAL A 43 0.80 9.23 2.01
C VAL A 43 0.93 10.74 2.10
N GLU A 44 1.20 11.23 3.31
CA GLU A 44 1.58 12.61 3.63
C GLU A 44 3.11 12.73 3.69
N GLU A 45 3.66 13.94 3.73
CA GLU A 45 5.10 14.20 3.57
C GLU A 45 5.76 14.83 4.81
N ASN A 46 7.05 14.51 5.01
CA ASN A 46 8.05 15.33 5.73
C ASN A 46 7.70 15.86 7.13
N GLU A 47 7.09 15.02 7.98
CA GLU A 47 6.78 15.42 9.36
C GLU A 47 7.22 14.39 10.40
N ASN A 48 7.84 14.88 11.47
CA ASN A 48 8.17 14.04 12.61
C ASN A 48 6.89 13.56 13.31
N TYR A 49 6.92 12.32 13.79
CA TYR A 49 5.87 11.78 14.67
C TYR A 49 5.46 12.74 15.80
N ALA A 50 6.44 13.41 16.42
CA ALA A 50 6.22 14.30 17.56
C ALA A 50 5.60 15.67 17.21
N ASP A 51 5.66 16.07 15.94
CA ASP A 51 5.04 17.30 15.43
C ASP A 51 3.57 17.05 15.03
N VAL A 52 3.24 15.81 14.65
CA VAL A 52 1.91 15.35 14.22
C VAL A 52 1.07 14.82 15.39
N ILE A 53 1.55 13.78 16.07
CA ILE A 53 0.77 13.05 17.08
C ILE A 53 0.78 13.82 18.40
N GLY A 54 -0.42 14.15 18.88
CA GLY A 54 -0.67 15.01 20.03
C GLY A 54 -0.94 16.47 19.66
N ASN A 55 -0.68 16.89 18.43
CA ASN A 55 -0.98 18.24 17.95
C ASN A 55 -2.46 18.40 17.57
N THR A 56 -3.35 18.43 18.56
CA THR A 56 -4.79 18.64 18.33
C THR A 56 -5.15 20.08 17.96
N LYS A 57 -4.19 21.00 17.96
CA LYS A 57 -4.41 22.40 17.60
C LYS A 57 -4.39 22.56 16.08
N ASP A 58 -3.40 21.99 15.43
CA ASP A 58 -3.21 22.10 13.98
C ASP A 58 -3.71 20.86 13.24
N MET A 59 -3.69 19.69 13.89
CA MET A 59 -4.17 18.42 13.32
C MET A 59 -5.26 17.73 14.15
N PRO A 60 -6.39 18.40 14.46
CA PRO A 60 -7.47 17.82 15.25
C PRO A 60 -8.07 16.55 14.62
N TYR A 61 -8.23 16.49 13.30
CA TYR A 61 -8.90 15.38 12.63
C TYR A 61 -8.06 14.10 12.64
N LEU A 62 -6.79 14.16 12.24
CA LEU A 62 -5.88 13.02 12.26
C LEU A 62 -5.69 12.49 13.69
N ASN A 63 -5.55 13.37 14.68
CA ASN A 63 -5.43 12.96 16.09
C ASN A 63 -6.72 12.37 16.65
N MET A 64 -7.89 12.82 16.19
CA MET A 64 -9.16 12.17 16.48
C MET A 64 -9.19 10.75 15.90
N LEU A 65 -8.75 10.55 14.64
CA LEU A 65 -8.66 9.21 14.04
C LEU A 65 -7.69 8.31 14.80
N ALA A 66 -6.50 8.81 15.15
CA ALA A 66 -5.49 8.08 15.91
C ALA A 66 -5.99 7.66 17.31
N THR A 67 -6.83 8.48 17.94
CA THR A 67 -7.46 8.17 19.22
C THR A 67 -8.60 7.18 19.06
N ARG A 68 -9.41 7.33 18.01
CA ARG A 68 -10.62 6.54 17.77
C ARG A 68 -10.32 5.15 17.23
N TYR A 69 -9.25 4.97 16.47
CA TYR A 69 -8.92 3.72 15.79
C TYR A 69 -7.55 3.19 16.24
N GLY A 70 -6.61 2.98 15.33
CA GLY A 70 -5.29 2.42 15.59
C GLY A 70 -4.17 3.42 15.35
N LEU A 71 -3.13 3.37 16.19
CA LEU A 71 -1.88 4.12 16.00
C LEU A 71 -0.66 3.21 16.17
N ALA A 72 0.21 3.17 15.16
CA ALA A 72 1.54 2.59 15.31
C ALA A 72 2.45 3.62 15.99
N THR A 73 2.87 3.35 17.23
CA THR A 73 3.68 4.30 18.01
C THR A 73 5.17 4.13 17.79
N ASN A 74 5.58 3.01 17.16
CA ASN A 74 6.96 2.67 16.86
C ASN A 74 7.14 2.42 15.35
N TYR A 75 6.80 3.41 14.54
CA TYR A 75 6.86 3.35 13.09
C TYR A 75 7.97 4.28 12.57
N TYR A 76 8.87 3.75 11.74
CA TYR A 76 10.01 4.48 11.18
C TYR A 76 9.98 4.43 9.65
N ALA A 77 10.23 5.58 9.03
CA ALA A 77 10.48 5.63 7.60
C ALA A 77 11.82 4.98 7.25
N ASN A 78 11.93 4.53 6.01
CA ASN A 78 13.03 3.69 5.60
C ASN A 78 14.30 4.48 5.29
N THR A 79 14.18 5.69 4.76
CA THR A 79 15.32 6.49 4.30
C THR A 79 14.91 7.95 4.19
N HIS A 80 15.91 8.80 3.93
CA HIS A 80 15.77 10.07 3.22
C HIS A 80 16.45 9.95 1.84
N PRO A 81 16.01 10.66 0.78
CA PRO A 81 14.76 11.44 0.68
C PRO A 81 13.55 10.59 0.21
N SER A 82 12.39 11.25 0.06
CA SER A 82 11.03 10.68 -0.07
C SER A 82 10.87 9.50 -1.04
N ILE A 83 11.37 9.60 -2.28
CA ILE A 83 11.02 8.68 -3.38
C ILE A 83 11.22 7.19 -3.05
N ASN A 84 12.23 6.85 -2.24
CA ASN A 84 12.45 5.47 -1.87
C ASN A 84 11.44 4.96 -0.83
N ASN A 85 10.89 5.81 0.04
CA ASN A 85 9.81 5.45 0.95
C ASN A 85 8.56 5.03 0.17
N TYR A 86 8.21 5.75 -0.90
CA TYR A 86 7.17 5.34 -1.85
C TYR A 86 7.47 3.99 -2.51
N PHE A 87 8.72 3.71 -2.88
CA PHE A 87 9.11 2.39 -3.38
C PHE A 87 9.06 1.29 -2.31
N PHE A 88 9.38 1.57 -1.05
CA PHE A 88 9.20 0.60 0.02
C PHE A 88 7.71 0.30 0.27
N LEU A 89 6.83 1.31 0.20
CA LEU A 89 5.38 1.16 0.31
C LEU A 89 4.77 0.29 -0.81
N THR A 90 5.43 0.18 -1.97
CA THR A 90 4.84 -0.41 -3.19
C THR A 90 5.61 -1.60 -3.77
N THR A 91 6.87 -1.78 -3.39
CA THR A 91 7.75 -2.88 -3.84
C THR A 91 8.48 -3.57 -2.69
N GLY A 92 8.47 -2.97 -1.49
CA GLY A 92 9.20 -3.46 -0.32
C GLY A 92 10.72 -3.26 -0.38
N ARG A 93 11.24 -2.56 -1.40
CA ARG A 93 12.67 -2.30 -1.58
C ARG A 93 12.91 -0.91 -2.14
N SER A 94 14.15 -0.46 -2.10
CA SER A 94 14.55 0.76 -2.81
C SER A 94 14.42 0.59 -4.33
N GLY A 95 13.96 1.64 -4.99
CA GLY A 95 13.87 1.70 -6.46
C GLY A 95 15.11 2.31 -7.11
N THR A 96 15.80 3.20 -6.39
CA THR A 96 16.99 3.89 -6.91
C THR A 96 18.28 3.11 -6.60
N LYS A 97 19.38 3.43 -7.31
CA LYS A 97 20.70 2.82 -7.10
C LYS A 97 21.66 3.82 -6.44
N PRO A 98 22.54 3.39 -5.53
CA PRO A 98 23.58 4.23 -4.97
C PRO A 98 24.59 4.78 -6.02
N PRO A 99 25.24 5.94 -5.78
CA PRO A 99 24.91 6.85 -4.68
C PRO A 99 23.50 7.39 -4.87
N TRP A 100 22.70 7.37 -3.81
CA TRP A 100 21.40 8.05 -3.78
C TRP A 100 21.68 9.45 -4.29
N ILE A 101 21.10 9.84 -5.42
CA ILE A 101 21.61 11.01 -6.17
C ILE A 101 21.10 12.30 -5.51
N GLY A 102 21.32 12.51 -4.21
CA GLY A 102 20.86 13.69 -3.44
C GLY A 102 19.44 14.15 -3.81
N ASP A 103 19.22 15.46 -3.86
CA ASP A 103 17.99 16.13 -4.35
C ASP A 103 17.64 15.82 -5.83
N ARG A 104 18.42 14.98 -6.53
CA ARG A 104 18.11 14.45 -7.88
C ARG A 104 17.64 13.00 -7.84
N SER A 105 17.42 12.42 -6.67
CA SER A 105 16.71 11.14 -6.52
C SER A 105 15.38 11.14 -7.25
N ASP A 106 14.78 12.32 -7.38
CA ASP A 106 13.49 12.56 -8.00
C ASP A 106 13.57 12.62 -9.53
N GLU A 107 14.76 12.92 -10.07
CA GLU A 107 15.10 12.85 -11.49
C GLU A 107 15.38 11.41 -11.96
N TYR A 108 14.93 10.36 -11.23
CA TYR A 108 15.18 8.97 -11.60
C TYR A 108 14.52 8.61 -12.95
N PRO A 109 15.24 8.57 -14.08
CA PRO A 109 14.60 8.45 -15.38
C PRO A 109 14.32 7.00 -15.75
N LEU A 110 14.78 6.06 -14.91
CA LEU A 110 14.81 4.64 -15.21
C LEU A 110 13.54 3.95 -14.72
N ASP A 111 13.16 2.91 -15.45
CA ASP A 111 12.09 2.04 -15.02
C ASP A 111 12.56 1.17 -13.83
N VAL A 112 11.76 1.14 -12.77
CA VAL A 112 11.92 0.21 -11.66
C VAL A 112 11.34 -1.14 -12.07
N LYS A 113 12.21 -2.15 -12.12
CA LYS A 113 11.89 -3.52 -12.58
C LYS A 113 11.47 -4.44 -11.43
N GLY A 114 10.89 -5.60 -11.76
CA GLY A 114 10.56 -6.64 -10.78
C GLY A 114 9.20 -6.45 -10.13
N GLU A 115 8.92 -7.28 -9.11
CA GLU A 115 7.62 -7.32 -8.46
C GLU A 115 7.29 -5.99 -7.75
N ASN A 116 6.06 -5.55 -7.97
CA ASN A 116 5.46 -4.36 -7.40
C ASN A 116 3.97 -4.60 -7.15
N ILE A 117 3.35 -3.78 -6.32
CA ILE A 117 1.97 -3.99 -5.91
C ILE A 117 0.97 -4.06 -7.09
N PRO A 118 1.05 -3.23 -8.17
CA PRO A 118 0.23 -3.44 -9.37
C PRO A 118 0.30 -4.84 -9.97
N SER A 119 1.54 -5.34 -10.16
CA SER A 119 1.76 -6.64 -10.78
C SER A 119 1.21 -7.77 -9.93
N ILE A 120 1.44 -7.72 -8.61
CA ILE A 120 0.98 -8.72 -7.66
C ILE A 120 -0.55 -8.73 -7.59
N LEU A 121 -1.18 -7.56 -7.45
CA LEU A 121 -2.63 -7.46 -7.40
C LEU A 121 -3.26 -7.97 -8.70
N SER A 122 -2.74 -7.57 -9.86
CA SER A 122 -3.25 -8.01 -11.17
C SER A 122 -3.15 -9.52 -11.35
N THR A 123 -2.03 -10.14 -10.97
CA THR A 123 -1.85 -11.61 -11.04
C THR A 123 -2.78 -12.35 -10.08
N ASN A 124 -3.20 -11.72 -8.98
CA ASN A 124 -4.11 -12.31 -8.00
C ASN A 124 -5.57 -11.87 -8.21
N GLY A 125 -5.92 -11.32 -9.39
CA GLY A 125 -7.29 -10.95 -9.75
C GLY A 125 -7.85 -9.78 -8.94
N LYS A 126 -6.98 -8.91 -8.41
CA LYS A 126 -7.33 -7.70 -7.67
C LYS A 126 -7.18 -6.46 -8.53
N THR A 127 -8.09 -5.52 -8.35
CA THR A 127 -8.08 -4.20 -8.99
C THR A 127 -7.29 -3.21 -8.16
N TRP A 128 -6.67 -2.24 -8.83
CA TRP A 128 -5.93 -1.18 -8.15
C TRP A 128 -6.03 0.12 -8.91
N LYS A 129 -5.96 1.25 -8.20
CA LYS A 129 -5.72 2.58 -8.79
C LYS A 129 -4.78 3.40 -7.91
N SER A 130 -4.05 4.32 -8.55
CA SER A 130 -3.34 5.41 -7.90
C SER A 130 -4.09 6.71 -8.18
N TYR A 131 -4.51 7.41 -7.14
CA TYR A 131 -5.21 8.68 -7.21
C TYR A 131 -4.26 9.79 -6.74
N ALA A 132 -3.81 10.63 -7.67
CA ALA A 132 -2.88 11.71 -7.36
C ALA A 132 -3.53 13.07 -7.63
N GLU A 133 -3.47 13.97 -6.66
CA GLU A 133 -4.02 15.31 -6.80
C GLU A 133 -3.22 16.11 -7.83
N ASN A 134 -3.91 16.91 -8.65
CA ASN A 134 -3.35 17.67 -9.77
C ASN A 134 -2.58 16.84 -10.82
N LEU A 135 -2.76 15.51 -10.85
CA LEU A 135 -2.28 14.70 -11.96
C LEU A 135 -2.88 15.22 -13.28
N PRO A 136 -2.08 15.55 -14.31
CA PRO A 136 -2.59 16.24 -15.50
C PRO A 136 -3.67 15.49 -16.30
N ARG A 137 -3.58 14.16 -16.33
CA ARG A 137 -4.56 13.27 -16.99
C ARG A 137 -4.41 11.83 -16.50
N ALA A 138 -5.42 11.01 -16.72
CA ALA A 138 -5.28 9.56 -16.54
C ALA A 138 -4.14 8.99 -17.40
N GLY A 139 -3.36 8.09 -16.82
CA GLY A 139 -2.19 7.47 -17.43
C GLY A 139 -0.98 8.39 -17.63
N TYR A 140 -0.94 9.52 -16.91
CA TYR A 140 0.22 10.42 -16.93
C TYR A 140 1.42 9.76 -16.22
N VAL A 141 2.52 9.60 -16.96
CA VAL A 141 3.80 9.02 -16.48
C VAL A 141 5.01 9.85 -16.92
N ASP A 142 4.74 11.09 -17.35
CA ASP A 142 5.73 12.08 -17.73
C ASP A 142 6.30 12.74 -16.44
N ASP A 143 7.05 13.84 -16.57
CA ASP A 143 7.74 14.49 -15.44
C ASP A 143 6.80 15.31 -14.54
N ASP A 144 7.37 16.06 -13.59
CA ASP A 144 6.60 16.87 -12.65
C ASP A 144 5.70 17.89 -13.35
N HIS A 145 4.53 18.14 -12.74
CA HIS A 145 3.59 19.17 -13.16
C HIS A 145 3.00 19.83 -11.91
N PHE A 146 3.81 20.68 -11.30
CA PHE A 146 3.52 21.30 -10.01
C PHE A 146 2.07 21.84 -9.93
N PRO A 147 1.32 21.58 -8.84
CA PRO A 147 1.78 21.00 -7.57
C PRO A 147 1.81 19.46 -7.54
N TYR A 148 1.54 18.78 -8.66
CA TYR A 148 1.82 17.35 -8.78
C TYR A 148 3.31 17.12 -9.03
N VAL A 149 3.90 16.18 -8.31
CA VAL A 149 5.27 15.73 -8.53
C VAL A 149 5.29 14.22 -8.73
N LYS A 150 6.04 13.77 -9.73
CA LYS A 150 6.12 12.37 -10.13
C LYS A 150 6.72 11.51 -9.04
N ARG A 151 7.67 12.05 -8.27
CA ARG A 151 8.36 11.35 -7.17
C ARG A 151 7.44 10.80 -6.08
N HIS A 152 6.26 11.40 -5.85
CA HIS A 152 5.25 10.89 -4.90
C HIS A 152 4.33 9.84 -5.57
N ASN A 153 4.53 9.53 -6.84
CA ASN A 153 3.77 8.55 -7.62
C ASN A 153 4.69 7.41 -8.12
N PRO A 154 4.99 6.40 -7.28
CA PRO A 154 5.93 5.32 -7.64
C PRO A 154 5.46 4.51 -8.86
N PHE A 155 4.15 4.46 -9.12
CA PHE A 155 3.54 3.73 -10.24
C PHE A 155 3.99 4.28 -11.61
N ALA A 156 4.31 5.57 -11.69
CA ALA A 156 4.85 6.20 -12.89
C ALA A 156 6.29 5.76 -13.22
N TYR A 157 6.96 5.00 -12.34
CA TYR A 157 8.29 4.45 -12.56
C TYR A 157 8.31 2.94 -12.84
N PHE A 158 7.23 2.19 -12.59
CA PHE A 158 7.26 0.73 -12.78
C PHE A 158 7.24 0.33 -14.25
N GLU A 159 8.22 -0.47 -14.66
CA GLU A 159 8.31 -1.00 -16.03
C GLU A 159 7.00 -1.68 -16.46
N SER A 160 6.44 -2.50 -15.55
CA SER A 160 5.19 -3.25 -15.75
C SER A 160 3.95 -2.37 -15.90
N VAL A 161 4.01 -1.12 -15.42
CA VAL A 161 2.91 -0.13 -15.55
C VAL A 161 3.14 0.74 -16.78
N ARG A 162 4.32 1.35 -16.93
CA ARG A 162 4.62 2.28 -18.03
C ARG A 162 4.48 1.63 -19.41
N GLN A 163 4.92 0.37 -19.53
CA GLN A 163 4.90 -0.39 -20.78
C GLN A 163 3.56 -1.11 -21.04
N ASN A 164 2.60 -1.03 -20.12
CA ASN A 164 1.28 -1.64 -20.27
C ASN A 164 0.16 -0.60 -20.14
N ARG A 165 -0.51 -0.30 -21.25
CA ARG A 165 -1.56 0.72 -21.28
C ARG A 165 -2.68 0.47 -20.27
N SER A 166 -3.14 -0.77 -20.08
CA SER A 166 -4.24 -1.04 -19.15
C SER A 166 -3.84 -0.81 -17.69
N GLN A 167 -2.57 -1.07 -17.35
CA GLN A 167 -2.03 -0.77 -16.02
C GLN A 167 -1.81 0.72 -15.85
N ARG A 168 -1.31 1.41 -16.88
CA ARG A 168 -1.10 2.85 -16.85
C ARG A 168 -2.41 3.62 -16.69
N ASP A 169 -3.49 3.16 -17.31
CA ASP A 169 -4.82 3.77 -17.20
C ASP A 169 -5.39 3.72 -15.76
N ASN A 170 -4.76 2.98 -14.83
CA ASN A 170 -5.10 2.97 -13.39
C ASN A 170 -4.44 4.12 -12.60
N ILE A 171 -3.54 4.89 -13.20
CA ILE A 171 -3.00 6.12 -12.60
C ILE A 171 -3.95 7.25 -13.00
N VAL A 172 -4.66 7.84 -12.04
CA VAL A 172 -5.76 8.77 -12.32
C VAL A 172 -5.69 10.03 -11.46
N PRO A 173 -6.25 11.16 -11.93
CA PRO A 173 -6.41 12.35 -11.11
C PRO A 173 -7.27 12.07 -9.88
N PHE A 174 -6.98 12.73 -8.77
CA PHE A 174 -7.70 12.53 -7.50
C PHE A 174 -9.22 12.78 -7.60
N ASP A 175 -9.70 13.62 -8.51
CA ASP A 175 -11.14 13.81 -8.74
C ASP A 175 -11.87 12.50 -9.12
N GLU A 176 -11.18 11.55 -9.74
CA GLU A 176 -11.74 10.22 -10.03
C GLU A 176 -12.00 9.41 -8.75
N PHE A 177 -11.28 9.66 -7.66
CA PHE A 177 -11.55 9.02 -6.36
C PHE A 177 -12.94 9.38 -5.85
N LYS A 178 -13.31 10.67 -5.95
CA LYS A 178 -14.64 11.17 -5.54
C LYS A 178 -15.74 10.55 -6.41
N LEU A 179 -15.49 10.41 -7.70
CA LEU A 179 -16.43 9.76 -8.63
C LEU A 179 -16.57 8.26 -8.35
N ASP A 180 -15.47 7.55 -8.11
CA ASP A 180 -15.48 6.13 -7.79
C ASP A 180 -16.19 5.86 -6.45
N LEU A 181 -15.96 6.71 -5.44
CA LEU A 181 -16.65 6.64 -4.16
C LEU A 181 -18.17 6.84 -4.33
N GLN A 182 -18.59 7.85 -5.11
CA GLN A 182 -20.01 8.14 -5.36
C GLN A 182 -20.71 7.02 -6.15
N ARG A 183 -19.98 6.34 -7.03
CA ARG A 183 -20.52 5.28 -7.91
C ARG A 183 -20.41 3.88 -7.30
N ASP A 184 -19.80 3.74 -6.13
CA ASP A 184 -19.43 2.46 -5.52
C ASP A 184 -18.57 1.58 -6.44
N THR A 185 -17.58 2.21 -7.09
CA THR A 185 -16.64 1.58 -8.05
C THR A 185 -15.18 1.68 -7.61
N LEU A 186 -14.93 1.85 -6.31
CA LEU A 186 -13.57 1.88 -5.74
C LEU A 186 -12.84 0.55 -6.03
N PRO A 187 -11.53 0.57 -6.32
CA PRO A 187 -10.74 -0.64 -6.55
C PRO A 187 -10.45 -1.37 -5.23
N ASP A 188 -10.01 -2.62 -5.31
CA ASP A 188 -9.56 -3.37 -4.12
C ASP A 188 -8.41 -2.63 -3.40
N TYR A 189 -7.49 -2.01 -4.15
CA TYR A 189 -6.39 -1.22 -3.60
C TYR A 189 -6.35 0.20 -4.18
N SER A 190 -6.34 1.20 -3.30
CA SER A 190 -6.22 2.62 -3.66
C SER A 190 -4.98 3.21 -3.02
N PHE A 191 -4.06 3.71 -3.83
CA PHE A 191 -2.95 4.55 -3.37
C PHE A 191 -3.32 6.01 -3.61
N ILE A 192 -3.25 6.84 -2.58
CA ILE A 192 -3.78 8.21 -2.61
C ILE A 192 -2.65 9.16 -2.23
N VAL A 193 -2.44 10.16 -3.08
CA VAL A 193 -1.31 11.09 -3.00
C VAL A 193 -1.87 12.51 -3.12
N PRO A 194 -1.96 13.28 -2.03
CA PRO A 194 -2.23 14.71 -2.10
C PRO A 194 -1.13 15.43 -2.90
N ASN A 195 -1.38 16.67 -3.32
CA ASN A 195 -0.35 17.46 -3.99
C ASN A 195 0.65 18.03 -2.96
N MET A 196 1.74 18.64 -3.45
CA MET A 196 2.81 19.23 -2.64
C MET A 196 2.38 20.20 -1.52
N TYR A 197 1.18 20.78 -1.59
CA TYR A 197 0.68 21.67 -0.54
C TYR A 197 -0.18 20.94 0.47
N ASN A 198 -0.95 19.95 0.00
CA ASN A 198 -1.89 19.21 0.81
C ASN A 198 -1.26 17.98 1.47
N ASP A 199 -0.08 17.54 1.00
CA ASP A 199 0.74 16.51 1.65
C ASP A 199 1.65 17.08 2.76
N GLY A 200 1.76 18.41 2.85
CA GLY A 200 2.56 19.11 3.84
C GLY A 200 3.99 19.41 3.42
N HIS A 201 4.44 18.97 2.24
CA HIS A 201 5.81 19.20 1.79
C HIS A 201 6.10 20.70 1.62
N ASP A 202 5.20 21.45 0.99
CA ASP A 202 5.32 22.88 0.75
C ASP A 202 4.24 23.66 1.52
N ASN A 203 4.62 24.80 2.08
CA ASN A 203 3.68 25.71 2.72
C ASN A 203 2.99 26.57 1.65
N PRO A 204 1.66 26.46 1.44
CA PRO A 204 0.96 27.16 0.36
C PRO A 204 0.93 28.68 0.53
N ALA A 205 1.13 29.20 1.75
CA ALA A 205 1.19 30.64 1.99
C ALA A 205 2.55 31.23 1.56
N THR A 206 3.63 30.45 1.68
CA THR A 206 4.99 30.92 1.34
C THR A 206 5.48 30.41 -0.02
N GLN A 207 4.87 29.35 -0.55
CA GLN A 207 5.28 28.63 -1.76
C GLN A 207 6.73 28.13 -1.67
N GLN A 208 7.13 27.73 -0.46
CA GLN A 208 8.43 27.15 -0.14
C GLN A 208 8.21 25.88 0.66
N MET A 209 9.21 24.99 0.66
CA MET A 209 9.22 23.79 1.49
C MET A 209 8.90 24.15 2.95
N ALA A 210 7.93 23.47 3.53
CA ALA A 210 7.53 23.66 4.90
C ALA A 210 8.67 23.24 5.85
N SER A 211 8.79 23.95 6.97
CA SER A 211 9.59 23.43 8.09
C SER A 211 8.75 22.45 8.88
N CYS A 212 9.34 21.43 9.48
CA CYS A 212 8.55 20.49 10.27
C CYS A 212 7.82 21.13 11.45
N GLY A 213 6.56 20.71 11.61
CA GLY A 213 5.62 21.32 12.52
C GLY A 213 5.21 22.73 12.10
N ASP A 214 5.33 23.08 10.82
CA ASP A 214 4.77 24.32 10.28
C ASP A 214 3.26 24.28 10.45
N HIS A 215 2.74 25.19 11.27
CA HIS A 215 1.33 25.24 11.62
C HIS A 215 0.41 25.27 10.39
N ARG A 216 0.82 25.97 9.32
CA ARG A 216 -0.01 26.10 8.13
C ARG A 216 -0.02 24.80 7.32
N ALA A 217 1.15 24.20 7.09
CA ALA A 217 1.25 22.92 6.38
C ALA A 217 0.47 21.81 7.11
N LEU A 218 0.64 21.70 8.44
CA LEU A 218 -0.12 20.74 9.25
C LEU A 218 -1.64 20.94 9.18
N GLN A 219 -2.10 22.20 9.18
CA GLN A 219 -3.53 22.53 9.05
C GLN A 219 -4.08 22.19 7.66
N ASP A 220 -3.29 22.38 6.60
CA ASP A 220 -3.71 22.02 5.24
C ASP A 220 -3.77 20.49 5.07
N ILE A 221 -2.81 19.73 5.62
CA ILE A 221 -2.87 18.25 5.68
C ILE A 221 -4.17 17.80 6.39
N ASP A 222 -4.40 18.30 7.61
CA ASP A 222 -5.53 17.85 8.42
C ASP A 222 -6.88 18.20 7.79
N GLY A 223 -6.98 19.40 7.20
CA GLY A 223 -8.15 19.84 6.45
C GLY A 223 -8.39 18.98 5.20
N TRP A 224 -7.34 18.68 4.43
CA TRP A 224 -7.44 17.81 3.26
C TRP A 224 -7.89 16.39 3.63
N LEU A 225 -7.32 15.83 4.70
CA LEU A 225 -7.72 14.53 5.24
C LEU A 225 -9.19 14.54 5.68
N MET A 226 -9.63 15.58 6.39
CA MET A 226 -11.02 15.71 6.81
C MET A 226 -11.97 15.77 5.61
N ASP A 227 -11.71 16.65 4.65
CA ASP A 227 -12.61 16.90 3.52
C ASP A 227 -12.70 15.69 2.57
N ASN A 228 -11.61 14.94 2.42
CA ASN A 228 -11.51 13.89 1.41
C ASN A 228 -11.64 12.47 1.98
N MET A 229 -11.13 12.22 3.19
CA MET A 229 -11.17 10.87 3.80
C MET A 229 -12.37 10.67 4.71
N SER A 230 -12.97 11.71 5.31
CA SER A 230 -14.19 11.53 6.12
C SER A 230 -15.36 10.95 5.31
N PRO A 231 -15.65 11.42 4.08
CA PRO A 231 -16.68 10.81 3.24
C PRO A 231 -16.42 9.33 2.92
N LEU A 232 -15.15 8.96 2.71
CA LEU A 232 -14.76 7.56 2.54
C LEU A 232 -15.07 6.77 3.82
N ILE A 233 -14.57 7.22 4.98
CA ILE A 233 -14.71 6.53 6.26
C ILE A 233 -16.19 6.34 6.61
N GLU A 234 -17.04 7.33 6.35
CA GLU A 234 -18.48 7.30 6.64
C GLU A 234 -19.28 6.47 5.63
N SER A 235 -18.71 6.14 4.47
CA SER A 235 -19.40 5.38 3.43
C SER A 235 -19.75 3.96 3.87
N ALA A 236 -20.88 3.43 3.36
CA ALA A 236 -21.28 2.05 3.63
C ALA A 236 -20.23 1.02 3.17
N THR A 237 -19.56 1.29 2.05
CA THR A 237 -18.51 0.45 1.48
C THR A 237 -17.31 0.34 2.41
N PHE A 238 -16.88 1.46 3.00
CA PHE A 238 -15.81 1.44 3.99
C PHE A 238 -16.26 0.80 5.31
N GLN A 239 -17.45 1.13 5.82
CA GLN A 239 -17.94 0.58 7.09
C GLN A 239 -18.08 -0.96 7.08
N ARG A 240 -18.40 -1.55 5.92
CA ARG A 240 -18.51 -3.00 5.74
C ARG A 240 -17.17 -3.73 5.91
N SER A 241 -16.11 -3.24 5.28
CA SER A 241 -14.82 -3.96 5.23
C SER A 241 -13.67 -3.12 4.65
N GLY A 242 -13.63 -1.82 4.93
CA GLY A 242 -12.57 -0.92 4.51
C GLY A 242 -11.40 -0.89 5.50
N LEU A 243 -10.20 -0.74 4.95
CA LEU A 243 -8.98 -0.43 5.68
C LEU A 243 -8.37 0.83 5.07
N LEU A 244 -8.25 1.89 5.86
CA LEU A 244 -7.49 3.09 5.51
C LEU A 244 -6.24 3.16 6.37
N VAL A 245 -5.10 3.39 5.73
CA VAL A 245 -3.83 3.71 6.37
C VAL A 245 -3.44 5.11 5.95
N ILE A 246 -3.25 6.00 6.93
CA ILE A 246 -2.67 7.34 6.73
C ILE A 246 -1.26 7.27 7.29
N VAL A 247 -0.26 7.51 6.45
CA VAL A 247 1.16 7.41 6.83
C VAL A 247 1.93 8.60 6.28
N PHE A 248 2.95 9.04 7.01
CA PHE A 248 3.90 10.03 6.52
C PHE A 248 5.10 9.31 5.90
N ASP A 249 5.60 9.79 4.78
CA ASP A 249 6.62 9.12 3.98
C ASP A 249 8.00 9.12 4.66
N GLU A 250 8.41 10.24 5.24
CA GLU A 250 9.61 10.40 6.04
C GLU A 250 9.48 11.51 7.06
N ALA A 251 10.39 11.47 8.04
CA ALA A 251 10.50 12.51 9.03
C ALA A 251 11.23 13.72 8.42
N CYS A 252 11.60 14.69 9.24
CA CYS A 252 12.28 15.88 8.74
C CYS A 252 13.66 15.55 8.14
N GLU A 253 13.86 15.86 6.87
CA GLU A 253 15.19 15.76 6.25
C GLU A 253 16.08 16.94 6.69
N PHE A 254 15.54 18.16 6.81
CA PHE A 254 16.33 19.37 7.04
C PHE A 254 15.93 20.17 8.28
N GLY A 255 16.80 21.09 8.66
CA GLY A 255 16.55 22.05 9.72
C GLY A 255 16.79 21.53 11.14
N PRO A 256 16.44 22.32 12.17
CA PRO A 256 16.75 22.01 13.57
C PRO A 256 16.00 20.79 14.13
N LYS A 257 14.94 20.34 13.43
CA LYS A 257 14.14 19.17 13.77
C LYS A 257 14.46 17.94 12.90
N ALA A 258 15.51 17.99 12.09
CA ALA A 258 15.89 16.89 11.21
C ALA A 258 16.06 15.56 11.98
N ASP A 259 15.47 14.49 11.47
CA ASP A 259 15.50 13.16 12.06
C ASP A 259 16.16 12.15 11.10
N TRP A 260 17.49 12.19 11.07
CA TRP A 260 18.34 11.24 10.36
C TRP A 260 18.69 10.02 11.21
N ARG A 261 17.89 9.72 12.25
CA ARG A 261 18.26 8.65 13.19
C ARG A 261 18.47 7.35 12.41
N TYR A 262 19.72 6.92 12.43
CA TYR A 262 20.18 5.61 12.03
C TYR A 262 20.92 5.03 13.23
N ASP A 263 20.53 3.84 13.67
CA ASP A 263 21.19 3.17 14.78
C ASP A 263 21.76 1.83 14.30
N PRO A 264 23.10 1.71 14.10
CA PRO A 264 23.69 0.44 13.69
C PRO A 264 23.50 -0.68 14.72
N ARG A 265 23.14 -0.34 15.97
CA ARG A 265 22.82 -1.30 17.04
C ARG A 265 21.34 -1.68 17.07
N LYS A 266 20.48 -0.90 16.41
CA LYS A 266 19.06 -1.19 16.17
C LYS A 266 18.80 -1.11 14.66
N PRO A 267 19.16 -2.15 13.89
CA PRO A 267 19.15 -2.11 12.42
C PRO A 267 17.77 -1.83 11.80
N GLY A 268 16.69 -1.89 12.59
CA GLY A 268 15.35 -1.42 12.19
C GLY A 268 15.13 0.08 12.42
N ILE A 269 16.16 0.90 12.62
CA ILE A 269 16.08 2.36 12.55
C ILE A 269 16.96 2.74 11.35
N LYS A 270 16.31 2.97 10.20
CA LYS A 270 16.96 2.91 8.88
C LYS A 270 17.42 4.25 8.31
N GLY A 271 17.11 5.36 8.98
CA GLY A 271 17.59 6.69 8.61
C GLY A 271 16.52 7.69 8.22
N GLY A 272 15.29 7.27 7.90
CA GLY A 272 14.17 8.16 7.54
C GLY A 272 13.43 8.80 8.71
N GLY A 273 13.85 8.49 9.95
CA GLY A 273 13.23 9.02 11.16
C GLY A 273 11.86 8.41 11.53
N GLN A 274 11.29 8.86 12.64
CA GLN A 274 10.03 8.35 13.17
C GLN A 274 8.85 9.17 12.64
N VAL A 275 7.86 8.49 12.07
CA VAL A 275 6.73 9.10 11.37
C VAL A 275 5.38 8.58 11.90
N ALA A 276 4.31 9.35 11.67
CA ALA A 276 2.98 8.92 12.06
C ALA A 276 2.42 7.86 11.08
N ALA A 277 1.75 6.84 11.63
CA ALA A 277 0.99 5.85 10.88
C ALA A 277 -0.30 5.48 11.62
N VAL A 278 -1.43 5.94 11.09
CA VAL A 278 -2.77 5.79 11.65
C VAL A 278 -3.54 4.73 10.86
N ILE A 279 -4.12 3.77 11.58
CA ILE A 279 -4.84 2.61 11.02
C ILE A 279 -6.33 2.77 11.31
N VAL A 280 -7.12 3.02 10.28
CA VAL A 280 -8.56 3.29 10.36
C VAL A 280 -9.36 2.13 9.77
N SER A 281 -10.23 1.55 10.57
CA SER A 281 -11.20 0.55 10.12
C SER A 281 -12.29 0.33 11.18
N SER A 282 -13.49 -0.06 10.76
CA SER A 282 -14.52 -0.58 11.68
C SER A 282 -14.07 -1.86 12.42
N ARG A 283 -13.02 -2.53 11.93
CA ARG A 283 -12.43 -3.73 12.52
C ARG A 283 -11.28 -3.46 13.47
N THR A 284 -10.80 -2.21 13.56
CA THR A 284 -9.76 -1.81 14.51
C THR A 284 -10.43 -1.43 15.82
N PRO A 285 -10.17 -2.13 16.95
CA PRO A 285 -10.72 -1.73 18.24
C PRO A 285 -10.31 -0.31 18.60
N SER A 286 -11.20 0.44 19.25
CA SER A 286 -10.96 1.84 19.55
C SER A 286 -9.77 2.04 20.49
N GLY A 287 -8.88 2.97 20.16
CA GLY A 287 -7.69 3.29 20.94
C GLY A 287 -6.57 2.25 20.84
N THR A 288 -6.59 1.38 19.83
CA THR A 288 -5.54 0.36 19.63
C THR A 288 -4.19 1.02 19.39
N ARG A 289 -3.16 0.57 20.11
CA ARG A 289 -1.78 1.02 19.92
C ARG A 289 -0.87 -0.18 19.74
N SER A 290 0.11 -0.06 18.86
CA SER A 290 1.15 -1.08 18.67
C SER A 290 2.54 -0.46 18.78
N GLU A 291 3.37 -1.05 19.64
CA GLU A 291 4.77 -0.69 19.87
C GLU A 291 5.75 -1.57 19.07
N VAL A 292 5.23 -2.48 18.24
CA VAL A 292 6.06 -3.25 17.31
C VAL A 292 6.75 -2.29 16.35
N LEU A 293 8.02 -2.56 16.07
CA LEU A 293 8.82 -1.74 15.15
C LEU A 293 8.37 -1.97 13.70
N TYR A 294 7.78 -0.95 13.07
CA TYR A 294 7.27 -1.01 11.71
C TYR A 294 8.01 -0.09 10.75
N HIS A 295 7.88 -0.39 9.45
CA HIS A 295 8.42 0.34 8.31
C HIS A 295 7.43 0.31 7.14
N HIS A 296 7.70 1.03 6.05
CA HIS A 296 6.82 1.09 4.87
C HIS A 296 6.46 -0.27 4.27
N GLU A 297 7.40 -1.20 4.23
CA GLU A 297 7.11 -2.53 3.74
C GLU A 297 6.15 -3.33 4.66
N SER A 298 5.95 -2.89 5.92
CA SER A 298 4.92 -3.44 6.82
C SER A 298 3.51 -3.03 6.40
N ILE A 299 3.33 -1.80 5.88
CA ILE A 299 2.05 -1.36 5.29
C ILE A 299 1.77 -2.14 4.00
N LEU A 300 2.79 -2.36 3.16
CA LEU A 300 2.65 -3.19 1.96
C LEU A 300 2.22 -4.62 2.32
N ARG A 301 2.86 -5.22 3.32
CA ARG A 301 2.47 -6.54 3.85
C ARG A 301 1.02 -6.53 4.35
N LEU A 302 0.63 -5.49 5.10
CA LEU A 302 -0.72 -5.34 5.63
C LEU A 302 -1.76 -5.26 4.51
N GLY A 303 -1.53 -4.45 3.48
CA GLY A 303 -2.44 -4.30 2.34
C GLY A 303 -2.64 -5.60 1.57
N LEU A 304 -1.56 -6.35 1.31
CA LEU A 304 -1.64 -7.64 0.63
C LEU A 304 -2.40 -8.68 1.47
N TRP A 305 -2.09 -8.78 2.78
CA TRP A 305 -2.83 -9.65 3.69
C TRP A 305 -4.31 -9.26 3.79
N ALA A 306 -4.61 -7.97 3.84
CA ALA A 306 -5.97 -7.44 3.93
C ALA A 306 -6.80 -7.82 2.71
N LEU A 307 -6.17 -7.86 1.54
CA LEU A 307 -6.74 -8.33 0.27
C LEU A 307 -6.49 -9.82 0.01
N GLY A 308 -6.03 -10.57 1.04
CA GLY A 308 -5.81 -12.01 1.05
C GLY A 308 -4.97 -12.49 -0.13
N VAL A 309 -4.00 -11.68 -0.49
CA VAL A 309 -2.93 -11.99 -1.44
C VAL A 309 -1.76 -12.52 -0.63
N GLU A 310 -1.38 -13.78 -0.88
CA GLU A 310 -0.26 -14.43 -0.17
C GLU A 310 1.10 -14.12 -0.78
N GLN A 311 1.13 -13.68 -2.04
CA GLN A 311 2.36 -13.27 -2.74
C GLN A 311 2.88 -11.95 -2.14
N LEU A 312 4.10 -11.97 -1.62
CA LEU A 312 4.77 -10.82 -1.03
C LEU A 312 6.00 -10.44 -1.88
N PRO A 313 6.14 -9.18 -2.35
CA PRO A 313 7.28 -8.77 -3.17
C PRO A 313 8.54 -8.61 -2.34
N GLY A 314 9.69 -8.89 -2.95
CA GLY A 314 11.00 -8.53 -2.38
C GLY A 314 11.18 -9.01 -0.92
N PRO A 315 11.72 -8.17 -0.01
CA PRO A 315 11.94 -8.56 1.39
C PRO A 315 10.70 -8.41 2.29
N VAL A 316 9.50 -8.13 1.75
CA VAL A 316 8.27 -7.88 2.56
C VAL A 316 7.95 -9.04 3.52
N ALA A 317 8.29 -10.27 3.14
CA ALA A 317 8.05 -11.45 3.98
C ALA A 317 8.77 -11.42 5.34
N SER A 318 9.89 -10.68 5.46
CA SER A 318 10.62 -10.52 6.72
C SER A 318 10.15 -9.33 7.56
N SER A 319 9.25 -8.51 7.01
CA SER A 319 8.74 -7.30 7.66
C SER A 319 7.68 -7.66 8.71
N PRO A 320 7.66 -7.03 9.89
CA PRO A 320 6.65 -7.33 10.91
C PRO A 320 5.23 -7.17 10.38
N ASP A 321 4.35 -8.11 10.73
CA ASP A 321 2.93 -8.00 10.40
C ASP A 321 2.22 -6.99 11.32
N MET A 322 1.18 -6.36 10.79
CA MET A 322 0.36 -5.38 11.51
C MET A 322 -0.94 -6.03 12.05
N GLY A 323 -0.91 -7.33 12.36
CA GLY A 323 -2.08 -8.07 12.86
C GLY A 323 -2.56 -7.60 14.24
N ALA A 324 -1.69 -6.94 15.01
CA ALA A 324 -2.02 -6.35 16.31
C ALA A 324 -3.18 -5.32 16.25
N PHE A 325 -3.42 -4.71 15.08
CA PHE A 325 -4.53 -3.78 14.88
C PHE A 325 -5.89 -4.47 14.66
N PHE A 326 -5.89 -5.79 14.41
CA PHE A 326 -7.08 -6.57 14.07
C PHE A 326 -7.16 -7.85 14.91
N PRO A 327 -7.24 -7.74 16.25
CA PRO A 327 -7.33 -8.92 17.10
C PRO A 327 -8.57 -9.75 16.74
N PRO A 328 -8.53 -11.08 16.93
CA PRO A 328 -9.69 -11.94 16.69
C PRO A 328 -10.92 -11.41 17.42
N GLN A 329 -12.04 -11.24 16.71
CA GLN A 329 -13.31 -10.90 17.34
C GLN A 329 -13.71 -12.05 18.26
N ARG A 330 -13.96 -11.74 19.54
CA ARG A 330 -14.36 -12.71 20.56
C ARG A 330 -15.82 -13.11 20.44
#